data_AF-A0A2G5VKJ2-F1
#
_entry.id   AF-A0A2G5VKJ2-F1
#
_cell.length_a   1.000
_cell.length_b   1.000
_cell.length_c   1.000
_cell.angle_alpha   90.00
_cell.angle_beta   90.00
_cell.angle_gamma   90.00
#
_symmetry.space_group_name_H-M   'P 1'
#
loop_
_entity.id
_entity.type
_entity.pdbx_description
1 polymer ?
#
loop_
_entity_poly.entity_id
_entity_poly.type
_entity_poly.pdbx_seq_one_letter_code
_entity_poly.pdbx_strand_id
1 'polypeptide(L)'
;MSSSSTSNLRPAACFELFGAPKAALLTVSMQILTMLLEVAVYFILESKGYFVSNEVFRMVILPVATVYIGGAILAAFGVLTKRKMLITIHTTITMTLMLLTDVLAVSIILLMAIGKRSSYLNELPGHFVNERKFYSVLGPFWMYLGAISLHITVAVNMAFLQPLNEFYTSVQKESEMAKSALQSNYSNEEKTAKKQEIEHH
;
A
#
# COMPACT_ATOMS: atom_id res chain seq x y z
N MET A 1 15.74 -38.14 -0.47
CA MET A 1 16.22 -36.76 -0.25
C MET A 1 15.18 -35.83 -0.85
N SER A 2 14.30 -35.26 -0.03
CA SER A 2 13.25 -34.35 -0.51
C SER A 2 13.87 -32.98 -0.79
N SER A 3 13.76 -32.53 -2.03
CA SER A 3 14.10 -31.17 -2.43
C SER A 3 13.20 -30.19 -1.69
N SER A 4 13.75 -29.53 -0.67
CA SER A 4 13.11 -28.36 -0.06
C SER A 4 13.10 -27.25 -1.11
N SER A 5 11.94 -27.00 -1.70
CA SER A 5 11.68 -25.77 -2.44
C SER A 5 11.64 -24.61 -1.45
N THR A 6 12.82 -24.15 -1.05
CA THR A 6 13.01 -22.87 -0.37
C THR A 6 12.57 -21.79 -1.35
N SER A 7 11.30 -21.40 -1.25
CA SER A 7 10.81 -20.20 -1.92
C SER A 7 11.68 -19.04 -1.47
N ASN A 8 12.44 -18.45 -2.40
CA ASN A 8 13.24 -17.24 -2.23
C ASN A 8 12.33 -16.02 -1.94
N LEU A 9 11.59 -16.04 -0.84
CA LEU A 9 10.99 -14.84 -0.25
C LEU A 9 12.03 -14.30 0.73
N ARG A 10 12.91 -13.44 0.22
CA ARG A 10 13.82 -12.70 1.09
C ARG A 10 13.08 -11.46 1.57
N PRO A 11 12.88 -11.27 2.89
CA PRO A 11 12.28 -10.05 3.42
C PRO A 11 12.98 -8.82 2.88
N ALA A 12 12.24 -7.73 2.70
CA ALA A 12 12.86 -6.42 2.55
C ALA A 12 13.90 -6.25 3.69
N ALA A 13 15.16 -5.96 3.36
CA ALA A 13 16.33 -6.17 4.23
C ALA A 13 16.24 -5.52 5.64
N CYS A 14 15.34 -4.55 5.84
CA CYS A 14 15.10 -3.90 7.13
C CYS A 14 14.21 -4.73 8.10
N PHE A 15 13.46 -5.70 7.58
CA PHE A 15 12.49 -6.50 8.34
C PHE A 15 12.96 -7.94 8.62
N GLU A 16 14.15 -8.36 8.14
CA GLU A 16 14.73 -9.67 8.46
C GLU A 16 14.88 -9.90 9.98
N LEU A 17 14.95 -8.83 10.78
CA LEU A 17 15.05 -8.89 12.24
C LEU A 17 13.71 -9.18 12.95
N PHE A 18 12.57 -8.97 12.29
CA PHE A 18 11.25 -9.09 12.89
C PHE A 18 10.50 -10.31 12.32
N GLY A 19 9.83 -11.07 13.19
CA GLY A 19 8.90 -12.11 12.71
C GLY A 19 7.78 -11.51 11.85
N ALA A 20 7.31 -12.25 10.84
CA ALA A 20 6.33 -11.79 9.85
C ALA A 20 5.12 -10.99 10.41
N PRO A 21 4.44 -11.39 11.51
CA PRO A 21 3.32 -10.59 12.06
C PRO A 21 3.76 -9.25 12.67
N LYS A 22 4.95 -9.19 13.29
CA LYS A 22 5.49 -7.94 13.86
C LYS A 22 5.92 -6.99 12.75
N ALA A 23 6.55 -7.51 11.69
CA ALA A 23 6.90 -6.75 10.50
C ALA A 23 5.65 -6.17 9.82
N ALA A 24 4.60 -6.98 9.65
CA ALA A 24 3.33 -6.52 9.08
C ALA A 24 2.65 -5.42 9.92
N LEU A 25 2.64 -5.54 11.25
CA LEU A 25 2.07 -4.51 12.14
C LEU A 25 2.89 -3.21 12.11
N LEU A 26 4.22 -3.32 12.07
CA LEU A 26 5.13 -2.18 11.95
C LEU A 26 4.91 -1.47 10.60
N THR A 27 4.79 -2.21 9.51
CA THR A 27 4.42 -1.70 8.18
C THR A 27 3.13 -0.88 8.24
N VAL A 28 2.06 -1.44 8.81
CA VAL A 28 0.77 -0.75 8.89
C VAL A 28 0.89 0.52 9.73
N SER A 29 1.66 0.48 10.80
CA SER A 29 1.93 1.65 11.66
C SER A 29 2.68 2.75 10.89
N MET A 30 3.69 2.38 10.09
CA MET A 30 4.45 3.31 9.24
C MET A 30 3.58 3.91 8.14
N GLN A 31 2.67 3.13 7.53
CA GLN A 31 1.71 3.63 6.55
C GLN A 31 0.76 4.68 7.17
N ILE A 32 0.23 4.42 8.37
CA ILE A 32 -0.61 5.40 9.08
C ILE A 32 0.18 6.67 9.38
N LEU A 33 1.41 6.54 9.90
CA LEU A 33 2.27 7.68 10.21
C LEU A 33 2.57 8.53 8.96
N THR A 34 2.87 7.87 7.83
CA THR A 34 3.14 8.54 6.55
C THR A 34 1.92 9.33 6.10
N MET A 35 0.72 8.73 6.16
CA MET A 35 -0.51 9.42 5.78
C MET A 35 -0.83 10.60 6.71
N LEU A 36 -0.60 10.47 8.02
CA LEU A 36 -0.77 11.57 8.96
C LEU A 36 0.21 12.72 8.67
N LEU A 37 1.45 12.40 8.30
CA LEU A 37 2.44 13.40 7.91
C LEU A 37 2.01 14.15 6.63
N GLU A 38 1.52 13.42 5.62
CA GLU A 38 1.01 14.03 4.38
C GLU A 38 -0.18 14.96 4.63
N VAL A 39 -1.15 14.51 5.44
CA VAL A 39 -2.30 15.34 5.85
C VAL A 39 -1.83 16.57 6.62
N ALA A 40 -0.87 16.43 7.53
CA ALA A 40 -0.31 17.56 8.28
C ALA A 40 0.39 18.57 7.36
N VAL A 41 1.20 18.10 6.39
CA VAL A 41 1.83 18.95 5.37
C VAL A 41 0.78 19.70 4.56
N TYR A 42 -0.28 19.00 4.12
CA TYR A 42 -1.40 19.63 3.42
C TYR A 42 -2.05 20.75 4.25
N PHE A 43 -2.39 20.49 5.52
CA PHE A 43 -2.98 21.51 6.40
C PHE A 43 -2.05 22.72 6.63
N ILE A 44 -0.74 22.50 6.73
CA ILE A 44 0.24 23.60 6.86
C ILE A 44 0.28 24.43 5.58
N LEU A 45 0.28 23.80 4.41
CA LEU A 45 0.26 24.50 3.13
C LEU A 45 -1.06 25.25 2.91
N GLU A 46 -2.18 24.64 3.30
CA GLU A 46 -3.50 25.27 3.24
C GLU A 46 -3.57 26.51 4.16
N SER A 47 -3.19 26.37 5.44
CA SER A 47 -3.22 27.48 6.40
C SER A 47 -2.33 28.66 6.01
N LYS A 48 -1.22 28.39 5.31
CA LYS A 48 -0.35 29.43 4.73
C LYS A 48 -0.83 29.94 3.38
N GLY A 49 -1.96 29.46 2.86
CA GLY A 49 -2.58 29.91 1.61
C GLY A 49 -1.75 29.58 0.37
N TYR A 50 -1.17 28.38 0.31
CA TYR A 50 -0.52 27.84 -0.88
C TYR A 50 -1.51 27.30 -1.91
N PHE A 51 -2.72 26.91 -1.48
CA PHE A 51 -3.79 26.46 -2.36
C PHE A 51 -4.78 27.60 -2.60
N VAL A 52 -5.10 27.86 -3.87
CA VAL A 52 -6.11 28.84 -4.29
C VAL A 52 -7.49 28.18 -4.29
N SER A 53 -7.59 26.98 -4.85
CA SER A 53 -8.82 26.18 -4.91
C SER A 53 -8.81 25.11 -3.82
N ASN A 54 -8.69 25.52 -2.56
CA ASN A 54 -8.54 24.61 -1.42
C ASN A 54 -9.70 23.60 -1.28
N GLU A 55 -10.93 24.00 -1.60
CA GLU A 55 -12.12 23.13 -1.57
C GLU A 55 -11.97 21.90 -2.50
N VAL A 56 -11.37 22.07 -3.68
CA VAL A 56 -11.13 20.96 -4.61
C VAL A 56 -10.16 19.95 -4.00
N PHE A 57 -9.09 20.44 -3.37
CA PHE A 57 -8.11 19.58 -2.71
C PHE A 57 -8.72 18.86 -1.49
N ARG A 58 -9.58 19.53 -0.70
CA ARG A 58 -10.28 18.91 0.43
C ARG A 58 -11.18 17.76 0.00
N MET A 59 -11.93 17.96 -1.10
CA MET A 59 -12.82 16.95 -1.66
C MET A 59 -12.09 15.68 -2.12
N VAL A 60 -10.80 15.77 -2.42
CA VAL A 60 -9.97 14.63 -2.82
C VAL A 60 -9.20 14.05 -1.63
N ILE A 61 -8.52 14.89 -0.85
CA ILE A 61 -7.62 14.45 0.22
C ILE A 61 -8.39 13.81 1.37
N LEU A 62 -9.58 14.32 1.74
CA LEU A 62 -10.35 13.76 2.85
C LEU A 62 -10.83 12.33 2.58
N PRO A 63 -11.46 12.01 1.43
CA PRO A 63 -11.80 10.63 1.10
C PRO A 63 -10.58 9.73 0.97
N VAL A 64 -9.50 10.19 0.32
CA VAL A 64 -8.27 9.39 0.17
C VAL A 64 -7.66 9.06 1.53
N ALA A 65 -7.52 10.04 2.42
CA ALA A 65 -7.02 9.82 3.77
C ALA A 65 -7.93 8.87 4.57
N THR A 66 -9.25 9.02 4.46
CA THR A 66 -10.21 8.15 5.15
C THR A 66 -10.10 6.70 4.68
N VAL A 67 -10.07 6.49 3.36
CA VAL A 67 -9.92 5.15 2.76
C VAL A 67 -8.58 4.54 3.11
N TYR A 68 -7.50 5.33 3.08
CA TYR A 68 -6.16 4.86 3.39
C TYR A 68 -5.99 4.48 4.86
N ILE A 69 -6.40 5.34 5.80
CA ILE A 69 -6.33 5.08 7.24
C ILE A 69 -7.28 3.93 7.61
N GLY A 70 -8.51 3.93 7.08
CA GLY A 70 -9.48 2.86 7.30
C GLY A 70 -8.98 1.51 6.78
N GLY A 71 -8.39 1.49 5.59
CA GLY A 71 -7.75 0.30 5.03
C GLY A 71 -6.59 -0.21 5.89
N ALA A 72 -5.74 0.71 6.38
CA ALA A 72 -4.61 0.36 7.23
C ALA A 72 -5.09 -0.28 8.57
N ILE A 73 -6.12 0.28 9.20
CA ILE A 73 -6.73 -0.32 10.41
C ILE A 73 -7.30 -1.71 10.10
N LEU A 74 -7.97 -1.86 8.95
CA LEU A 74 -8.52 -3.14 8.51
C LEU A 74 -7.42 -4.18 8.27
N ALA A 75 -6.27 -3.77 7.72
CA ALA A 75 -5.09 -4.59 7.55
C ALA A 75 -4.48 -5.01 8.89
N ALA A 76 -4.36 -4.09 9.87
CA ALA A 76 -3.92 -4.44 11.22
C ALA A 76 -4.83 -5.52 11.84
N PHE A 77 -6.15 -5.36 11.73
CA PHE A 77 -7.09 -6.37 12.20
C PHE A 77 -6.94 -7.69 11.44
N GLY A 78 -6.72 -7.65 10.13
CA GLY A 78 -6.41 -8.81 9.30
C GLY A 78 -5.16 -9.56 9.75
N VAL A 79 -4.10 -8.85 10.15
CA VAL A 79 -2.87 -9.43 10.71
C VAL A 79 -3.14 -10.10 12.06
N LEU A 80 -3.84 -9.41 12.97
CA LEU A 80 -4.16 -9.91 14.30
C LEU A 80 -5.08 -11.13 14.28
N THR A 81 -6.06 -11.15 13.36
CA THR A 81 -7.03 -12.25 13.23
C THR A 81 -6.64 -13.31 12.20
N LYS A 82 -5.44 -13.19 11.60
CA LYS A 82 -4.98 -14.01 10.46
C LYS A 82 -6.00 -14.08 9.30
N ARG A 83 -6.82 -13.04 9.12
CA ARG A 83 -7.83 -12.95 8.04
C ARG A 83 -7.25 -12.34 6.78
N LYS A 84 -6.89 -13.21 5.84
CA LYS A 84 -6.31 -12.89 4.54
C LYS A 84 -7.11 -11.87 3.72
N MET A 85 -8.43 -12.03 3.68
CA MET A 85 -9.31 -11.18 2.85
C MET A 85 -9.17 -9.70 3.18
N LEU A 86 -9.00 -9.35 4.46
CA LEU A 86 -8.85 -7.96 4.91
C LEU A 86 -7.53 -7.34 4.46
N ILE A 87 -6.46 -8.14 4.49
CA ILE A 87 -5.14 -7.74 4.03
C ILE A 87 -5.17 -7.53 2.51
N THR A 88 -5.79 -8.43 1.76
CA THR A 88 -5.91 -8.32 0.30
C THR A 88 -6.68 -7.06 -0.10
N ILE A 89 -7.82 -6.78 0.55
CA ILE A 89 -8.63 -5.58 0.25
C ILE A 89 -7.79 -4.30 0.45
N HIS A 90 -7.09 -4.18 1.59
CA HIS A 90 -6.22 -3.02 1.86
C HIS A 90 -5.12 -2.88 0.81
N THR A 91 -4.42 -3.97 0.49
CA THR A 91 -3.34 -3.96 -0.51
C THR A 91 -3.85 -3.53 -1.88
N THR A 92 -5.01 -4.03 -2.33
CA THR A 92 -5.59 -3.66 -3.64
C THR A 92 -5.98 -2.17 -3.69
N ILE A 93 -6.62 -1.66 -2.65
CA ILE A 93 -6.99 -0.25 -2.55
C ILE A 93 -5.73 0.62 -2.58
N THR A 94 -4.75 0.29 -1.74
CA THR A 94 -3.49 1.04 -1.63
C THR A 94 -2.73 1.05 -2.94
N MET A 95 -2.66 -0.08 -3.64
CA MET A 95 -1.97 -0.19 -4.93
C MET A 95 -2.68 0.58 -6.05
N THR A 96 -4.01 0.66 -6.00
CA THR A 96 -4.78 1.48 -6.96
C THR A 96 -4.56 2.98 -6.70
N LEU A 97 -4.51 3.40 -5.43
CA LEU A 97 -4.19 4.78 -5.06
C LEU A 97 -2.75 5.15 -5.46
N MET A 98 -1.79 4.25 -5.28
CA MET A 98 -0.41 4.44 -5.74
C MET A 98 -0.33 4.68 -7.25
N LEU A 99 -1.03 3.85 -8.03
CA LEU A 99 -1.07 4.01 -9.49
C LEU A 99 -1.67 5.36 -9.88
N LEU A 100 -2.76 5.78 -9.22
CA LEU A 100 -3.37 7.08 -9.48
C LEU A 100 -2.39 8.22 -9.17
N THR A 101 -1.67 8.14 -8.05
CA THR A 101 -0.65 9.13 -7.67
C THR A 101 0.49 9.21 -8.68
N ASP A 102 0.98 8.07 -9.19
CA ASP A 102 2.01 8.03 -10.23
C ASP A 102 1.50 8.64 -11.55
N VAL A 103 0.25 8.36 -11.94
CA VAL A 103 -0.38 8.97 -13.12
C VAL A 103 -0.49 10.49 -12.96
N LEU A 104 -0.84 10.98 -11.77
CA LEU A 104 -0.86 12.42 -11.47
C LEU A 104 0.53 13.03 -11.53
N ALA A 105 1.56 12.37 -10.98
CA ALA A 105 2.94 12.83 -11.04
C ALA A 105 3.44 12.96 -12.49
N VAL A 106 3.17 11.95 -13.33
CA VAL A 106 3.46 11.99 -14.77
C VAL A 106 2.67 13.10 -15.46
N SER A 107 1.40 13.30 -15.10
CA SER A 107 0.56 14.37 -15.66
C SER A 107 1.14 15.76 -15.35
N ILE A 108 1.68 15.98 -14.15
CA ILE A 108 2.37 17.23 -13.78
C ILE A 108 3.62 17.44 -14.65
N ILE A 109 4.41 16.39 -14.86
CA ILE A 109 5.62 16.46 -15.72
C ILE A 109 5.23 16.78 -17.17
N LEU A 110 4.16 16.17 -17.69
CA LEU A 110 3.66 16.43 -19.04
C LEU A 110 3.09 17.85 -19.18
N LEU A 111 2.37 18.34 -18.17
CA LEU A 111 1.92 19.72 -18.08
C LEU A 111 3.09 20.69 -18.22
N MET A 112 4.19 20.41 -17.54
CA MET A 112 5.41 21.22 -17.64
C MET A 112 6.11 21.13 -18.99
N ALA A 113 6.17 19.93 -19.58
CA ALA A 113 6.81 19.72 -20.87
C ALA A 113 6.05 20.39 -22.03
N ILE A 114 4.72 20.39 -21.97
CA ILE A 114 3.84 20.90 -23.03
C ILE A 114 3.36 22.34 -22.75
N GLY A 115 3.37 22.78 -21.48
CA GLY A 115 2.83 24.07 -21.05
C GLY A 115 3.39 25.27 -21.81
N LYS A 116 4.68 25.26 -22.16
CA LYS A 116 5.28 26.34 -22.98
C LYS A 116 4.67 26.47 -24.39
N ARG A 117 3.99 25.44 -24.89
CA ARG A 117 3.35 25.41 -26.23
C ARG A 117 1.85 25.71 -26.18
N SER A 118 1.23 25.79 -25.01
CA SER A 118 -0.20 26.03 -24.86
C SER A 118 -0.50 26.97 -23.69
N SER A 119 -1.05 28.15 -23.97
CA SER A 119 -1.40 29.15 -22.96
C SER A 119 -2.33 28.60 -21.88
N TYR A 120 -3.29 27.74 -22.27
CA TYR A 120 -4.22 27.10 -21.33
C TYR A 120 -3.50 26.19 -20.32
N LEU A 121 -2.60 25.32 -20.80
CA LEU A 121 -1.87 24.39 -19.93
C LEU A 121 -0.87 25.11 -19.03
N ASN A 122 -0.35 26.26 -19.46
CA ASN A 122 0.57 27.07 -18.68
C ASN A 122 -0.11 27.79 -17.49
N GLU A 123 -1.38 28.18 -17.64
CA GLU A 123 -2.15 28.87 -16.59
C GLU A 123 -2.85 27.90 -15.63
N LEU A 124 -3.00 26.63 -16.03
CA LEU A 124 -3.71 25.61 -15.28
C LEU A 124 -3.23 25.46 -13.82
N PRO A 125 -1.92 25.41 -13.50
CA PRO A 125 -1.45 25.30 -12.12
C PRO A 125 -1.90 26.49 -11.25
N GLY A 126 -1.90 27.70 -11.80
CA GLY A 126 -2.28 28.94 -11.11
C GLY A 126 -3.74 28.99 -10.67
N HIS A 127 -4.62 28.20 -11.30
CA HIS A 127 -6.00 28.03 -10.84
C HIS A 127 -6.12 27.20 -9.55
N PHE A 128 -5.15 26.32 -9.29
CA PHE A 128 -5.17 25.41 -8.15
C PHE A 128 -4.25 25.88 -7.02
N VAL A 129 -3.08 26.40 -7.34
CA VAL A 129 -2.02 26.73 -6.38
C VAL A 129 -1.49 28.15 -6.57
N ASN A 130 -1.02 28.74 -5.49
CA ASN A 130 -0.38 30.05 -5.51
C ASN A 130 1.07 29.90 -5.97
N GLU A 131 1.28 29.99 -7.29
CA GLU A 131 2.59 29.82 -7.93
C GLU A 131 3.67 30.72 -7.32
N ARG A 132 3.33 31.96 -6.95
CA ARG A 132 4.30 32.91 -6.39
C ARG A 132 4.87 32.43 -5.06
N LYS A 133 4.05 31.83 -4.19
CA LYS A 133 4.50 31.29 -2.90
C LYS A 133 5.32 30.02 -3.07
N PHE A 134 4.96 29.16 -4.00
CA PHE A 134 5.76 27.98 -4.31
C PHE A 134 7.10 28.38 -4.94
N TYR A 135 7.10 29.33 -5.86
CA TYR A 135 8.29 29.86 -6.48
C TYR A 135 9.22 30.54 -5.47
N SER A 136 8.70 31.29 -4.50
CA SER A 136 9.53 31.98 -3.51
C SER A 136 10.24 31.04 -2.54
N VAL A 137 9.70 29.85 -2.30
CA VAL A 137 10.27 28.86 -1.36
C VAL A 137 11.11 27.80 -2.07
N LEU A 138 10.59 27.25 -3.17
CA LEU A 138 11.19 26.11 -3.88
C LEU A 138 11.86 26.50 -5.21
N GLY A 139 11.77 27.78 -5.60
CA GLY A 139 12.32 28.29 -6.84
C GLY A 139 11.56 27.83 -8.10
N PRO A 140 12.16 27.98 -9.29
CA PRO A 140 11.51 27.64 -10.57
C PRO A 140 11.23 26.14 -10.74
N PHE A 141 11.83 25.28 -9.92
CA PHE A 141 11.72 23.82 -10.00
C PHE A 141 10.60 23.23 -9.13
N TRP A 142 9.78 24.07 -8.48
CA TRP A 142 8.79 23.65 -7.49
C TRP A 142 7.82 22.56 -8.01
N MET A 143 7.39 22.62 -9.28
CA MET A 143 6.53 21.59 -9.87
C MET A 143 7.24 20.24 -10.05
N TYR A 144 8.51 20.25 -10.45
CA TYR A 144 9.32 19.03 -10.55
C TYR A 144 9.55 18.41 -9.18
N LEU A 145 9.85 19.23 -8.17
CA LEU A 145 9.97 18.79 -6.79
C LEU A 145 8.67 18.18 -6.28
N GLY A 146 7.52 18.76 -6.64
CA GLY A 146 6.20 18.20 -6.33
C GLY A 146 5.99 16.82 -6.97
N ALA A 147 6.24 16.68 -8.27
CA ALA A 147 6.10 15.40 -8.98
C ALA A 147 7.06 14.31 -8.43
N ILE A 148 8.32 14.68 -8.17
CA ILE A 148 9.31 13.77 -7.57
C ILE A 148 8.86 13.35 -6.17
N SER A 149 8.34 14.28 -5.37
CA SER A 149 7.84 13.97 -4.03
C SER A 149 6.69 12.97 -4.06
N LEU A 150 5.76 13.10 -5.02
CA LEU A 150 4.68 12.14 -5.21
C LEU A 150 5.20 10.74 -5.55
N HIS A 151 6.19 10.62 -6.44
CA HIS A 151 6.82 9.34 -6.76
C HIS A 151 7.59 8.72 -5.58
N ILE A 152 8.30 9.54 -4.79
CA ILE A 152 8.99 9.07 -3.59
C ILE A 152 7.98 8.51 -2.59
N THR A 153 6.86 9.20 -2.36
CA THR A 153 5.76 8.72 -1.52
C THR A 153 5.24 7.35 -1.99
N VAL A 154 5.03 7.16 -3.30
CA VAL A 154 4.59 5.87 -3.86
C VAL A 154 5.65 4.78 -3.63
N ALA A 155 6.92 5.08 -3.88
CA ALA A 155 8.02 4.14 -3.67
C ALA A 155 8.15 3.71 -2.21
N VAL A 156 8.04 4.65 -1.26
CA VAL A 156 8.05 4.37 0.18
C VAL A 156 6.87 3.48 0.57
N ASN A 157 5.66 3.81 0.11
CA ASN A 157 4.49 3.01 0.41
C ASN A 157 4.58 1.59 -0.21
N MET A 158 5.19 1.44 -1.39
CA MET A 158 5.41 0.15 -2.04
C MET A 158 6.42 -0.71 -1.26
N ALA A 159 7.50 -0.10 -0.75
CA ALA A 159 8.45 -0.78 0.12
C ALA A 159 7.77 -1.31 1.40
N PHE A 160 6.81 -0.57 1.96
CA PHE A 160 6.04 -1.03 3.10
C PHE A 160 5.04 -2.15 2.77
N LEU A 161 4.49 -2.21 1.55
CA LEU A 161 3.59 -3.31 1.16
C LEU A 161 4.28 -4.68 1.05
N GLN A 162 5.59 -4.72 0.81
CA GLN A 162 6.34 -5.98 0.66
C GLN A 162 6.23 -6.90 1.89
N PRO A 163 6.56 -6.47 3.12
CA PRO A 163 6.37 -7.28 4.33
C PRO A 163 4.93 -7.76 4.55
N LEU A 164 3.93 -6.95 4.17
CA LEU A 164 2.52 -7.31 4.30
C LEU A 164 2.16 -8.47 3.37
N ASN A 165 2.70 -8.46 2.15
CA ASN A 165 2.49 -9.50 1.15
C ASN A 165 3.19 -10.82 1.50
N GLU A 166 4.37 -10.74 2.14
CA GLU A 166 5.07 -11.91 2.69
C GLU A 166 4.28 -12.55 3.83
N PHE A 167 3.76 -11.74 4.76
CA PHE A 167 2.88 -12.23 5.80
C PHE A 167 1.65 -12.92 5.20
N TYR A 168 0.98 -12.32 4.22
CA TYR A 168 -0.13 -12.94 3.50
C TYR A 168 0.24 -14.33 2.96
N THR A 169 1.39 -14.44 2.28
CA THR A 169 1.88 -15.71 1.71
C THR A 169 2.15 -16.76 2.79
N SER A 170 2.67 -16.33 3.95
CA SER A 170 2.90 -17.23 5.09
C SER A 170 1.59 -17.81 5.65
N VAL A 171 0.56 -16.97 5.81
CA VAL A 171 -0.76 -17.42 6.25
C VAL A 171 -1.43 -18.28 5.18
N GLN A 172 -1.12 -18.05 3.89
CA GLN A 172 -1.57 -18.90 2.79
C GLN A 172 -1.07 -20.33 2.92
N LYS A 173 0.24 -20.50 3.06
CA LYS A 173 0.88 -21.81 3.25
C LYS A 173 0.39 -22.53 4.51
N GLU A 174 0.24 -21.83 5.65
CA GLU A 174 -0.30 -22.43 6.87
C GLU A 174 -1.69 -23.04 6.65
N SER A 175 -2.57 -22.32 5.96
CA SER A 175 -3.94 -22.79 5.68
C SER A 175 -4.00 -23.95 4.68
N GLU A 176 -3.12 -23.97 3.68
CA GLU A 176 -3.06 -25.07 2.69
C GLU A 176 -2.52 -26.34 3.35
N MET A 177 -1.46 -26.24 4.16
CA MET A 177 -0.95 -27.38 4.93
C MET A 177 -1.99 -27.93 5.90
N ALA A 178 -2.75 -27.06 6.58
CA ALA A 178 -3.83 -27.50 7.47
C ALA A 178 -4.94 -28.27 6.73
N LYS A 179 -5.33 -27.82 5.52
CA LYS A 179 -6.30 -28.54 4.68
C LYS A 179 -5.77 -29.88 4.20
N SER A 180 -4.52 -29.94 3.76
CA SER A 180 -3.87 -31.18 3.33
C SER A 180 -3.75 -32.20 4.46
N ALA A 181 -3.39 -31.75 5.68
CA ALA A 181 -3.32 -32.60 6.87
C ALA A 181 -4.71 -33.16 7.27
N LEU A 182 -5.75 -32.35 7.15
CA LEU A 182 -7.12 -32.79 7.40
C LEU A 182 -7.56 -33.86 6.39
N GLN A 183 -7.24 -33.64 5.10
CA GLN A 183 -7.58 -34.56 4.02
C GLN A 183 -6.79 -35.88 4.11
N SER A 184 -5.53 -35.85 4.54
CA SER A 184 -4.74 -37.06 4.78
C SER A 184 -5.27 -37.86 5.96
N ASN A 185 -5.70 -37.20 7.04
CA ASN A 185 -6.28 -37.89 8.20
C ASN A 185 -7.59 -38.57 7.83
N TYR A 186 -8.47 -37.90 7.08
CA TYR A 186 -9.72 -38.48 6.61
C TYR A 186 -9.48 -39.71 5.70
N SER A 187 -8.51 -39.63 4.78
CA SER A 187 -8.16 -40.76 3.91
C SER A 187 -7.54 -41.94 4.68
N ASN A 188 -6.77 -41.67 5.74
CA ASN A 188 -6.22 -42.71 6.60
C ASN A 188 -7.29 -43.37 7.47
N GLU A 189 -8.24 -42.61 8.01
CA GLU A 189 -9.38 -43.16 8.76
C GLU A 189 -10.25 -44.07 7.86
N GLU A 190 -10.54 -43.65 6.62
CA GLU A 190 -11.31 -44.48 5.67
C GLU A 190 -10.58 -45.79 5.31
N LYS A 191 -9.25 -45.74 5.12
CA LYS A 191 -8.43 -46.95 4.89
C LYS A 191 -8.39 -47.87 6.10
N THR A 192 -8.38 -47.30 7.30
CA THR A 192 -8.34 -48.08 8.55
C THR A 192 -9.68 -48.75 8.81
N ALA A 193 -10.80 -48.04 8.56
CA ALA A 193 -12.15 -48.59 8.65
C ALA A 193 -12.38 -49.73 7.65
N LYS A 194 -11.99 -49.56 6.38
CA LYS A 194 -12.04 -50.64 5.36
C LYS A 194 -11.18 -51.85 5.72
N LYS A 195 -10.02 -51.64 6.34
CA LYS A 195 -9.15 -52.75 6.79
C LYS A 195 -9.78 -53.56 7.93
N GLN A 196 -10.51 -52.90 8.84
CA GLN A 196 -11.23 -53.57 9.93
C GLN A 196 -12.46 -54.34 9.46
N GLU A 197 -13.19 -53.87 8.43
CA GLU A 197 -14.29 -54.64 7.82
C GLU A 197 -13.80 -55.92 7.14
N ILE A 198 -12.61 -55.89 6.51
CA ILE A 198 -12.03 -57.04 5.80
C ILE A 198 -11.48 -58.09 6.79
N GLU A 199 -10.99 -57.68 7.96
CA GLU A 199 -10.46 -58.61 8.97
C GLU A 199 -11.56 -59.28 9.84
N HIS A 200 -12.82 -58.83 9.73
CA HIS A 200 -13.97 -59.35 10.48
C HIS A 200 -14.89 -60.29 9.67
N HIS A 201 -14.51 -60.63 8.44
CA HIS A 201 -15.22 -61.52 7.51
C HIS A 201 -14.37 -62.75 7.18
#